data_AF-A0A3A9C5S9-F1
#
_entry.id   AF-A0A3A9C5S9-F1
#
_cell.length_a   1.000
_cell.length_b   1.000
_cell.length_c   1.000
_cell.angle_alpha   90.00
_cell.angle_beta   90.00
_cell.angle_gamma   90.00
#
_symmetry.space_group_name_H-M   'P 1'
#
loop_
_entity.id
_entity.type
_entity.pdbx_description
1 polymer ?
#
loop_
_entity_poly.entity_id
_entity_poly.type
_entity_poly.pdbx_seq_one_letter_code
_entity_poly.pdbx_strand_id
1 'polypeptide(L)'
;MNHTKKNGCLLSIGILVILLLVFLRFGLYFLKSDGFSGLSMLLPVLLLGFLLSALCTSASFAAWVYQDCKRRGEDPALWAIVVFAATPFIGLLIYFLHRSEIKTICPACGQRISVRANYCEKCGTYMKKEENNIMGKQGTYHLKFIITGIVSIALMLVCLTGFIVSAVTGNGINTNIISNDQVWNLGAISMNYSAYMDDVWKLDFRSASEGFVKEQNMTIADADTQLLYADISCGSVPDGATLVLWLVQGDVAKSMDVTNLSEPLEYPLNEFENGKIRVRLQINGVKNTVSEIYIQ
;
A
#
# COMPACT_ATOMS: atom_id res chain seq x y z
N MET A 1 -36.58 1.21 -24.02
CA MET A 1 -36.31 1.20 -22.55
C MET A 1 -35.46 0.01 -22.05
N ASN A 2 -35.21 -1.04 -22.86
CA ASN A 2 -34.43 -2.23 -22.44
C ASN A 2 -32.90 -2.17 -22.71
N HIS A 3 -32.42 -1.33 -23.63
CA HIS A 3 -31.00 -1.29 -24.00
C HIS A 3 -30.09 -0.66 -22.94
N THR A 4 -30.55 0.37 -22.21
CA THR A 4 -29.77 1.05 -21.16
C THR A 4 -29.57 0.18 -19.90
N LYS A 5 -30.54 -0.68 -19.56
CA LYS A 5 -30.44 -1.61 -18.42
C LYS A 5 -29.44 -2.75 -18.68
N LYS A 6 -29.36 -3.23 -19.94
CA LYS A 6 -28.47 -4.32 -20.36
C LYS A 6 -26.99 -3.94 -20.32
N ASN A 7 -26.67 -2.69 -20.69
CA ASN A 7 -25.30 -2.18 -20.70
C ASN A 7 -24.74 -1.96 -19.28
N GLY A 8 -25.56 -1.49 -18.33
CA GLY A 8 -25.15 -1.36 -16.92
C GLY A 8 -24.89 -2.71 -16.24
N CYS A 9 -25.65 -3.75 -16.60
CA CYS A 9 -25.45 -5.11 -16.10
C CYS A 9 -24.14 -5.72 -16.60
N LEU A 10 -23.83 -5.56 -17.90
CA LEU A 10 -22.55 -6.00 -18.49
C LEU A 10 -21.34 -5.29 -17.88
N LEU A 11 -21.43 -3.98 -17.64
CA LEU A 11 -20.38 -3.20 -16.96
C LEU A 11 -20.16 -3.68 -15.51
N SER A 12 -21.23 -3.92 -14.76
CA SER A 12 -21.13 -4.42 -13.39
C SER A 12 -20.52 -5.82 -13.31
N ILE A 13 -20.87 -6.71 -14.26
CA ILE A 13 -20.28 -8.04 -14.37
C ILE A 13 -18.79 -7.93 -14.72
N GLY A 14 -18.42 -7.06 -15.66
CA GLY A 14 -17.02 -6.81 -16.02
C GLY A 14 -16.19 -6.34 -14.83
N ILE A 15 -16.68 -5.38 -14.04
CA ILE A 15 -16.00 -4.89 -12.82
C ILE A 15 -15.81 -6.02 -11.80
N LEU A 16 -16.86 -6.84 -11.58
CA LEU A 16 -16.79 -7.97 -10.65
C LEU A 16 -15.73 -9.00 -11.08
N VAL A 17 -15.68 -9.34 -12.37
CA VAL A 17 -14.69 -10.26 -12.92
C VAL A 17 -13.27 -9.71 -12.75
N ILE A 18 -13.05 -8.42 -13.03
CA ILE A 18 -11.75 -7.78 -12.84
C ILE A 18 -11.32 -7.84 -11.37
N LEU A 19 -12.21 -7.49 -10.44
CA LEU A 19 -11.93 -7.58 -9.00
C LEU A 19 -11.57 -9.00 -8.60
N LEU A 20 -12.32 -10.00 -9.07
CA LEU A 20 -12.06 -11.41 -8.78
C LEU A 20 -10.71 -11.86 -9.32
N LEU A 21 -10.32 -11.43 -10.53
CA LEU A 21 -8.99 -11.69 -11.09
C LEU A 21 -7.86 -11.02 -10.28
N VAL A 22 -8.08 -9.81 -9.78
CA VAL A 22 -7.13 -9.12 -8.89
C VAL A 22 -6.96 -9.89 -7.58
N PHE A 23 -8.07 -10.32 -6.95
CA PHE A 23 -8.01 -11.13 -5.73
C PHE A 23 -7.39 -12.50 -5.96
N LEU A 24 -7.69 -13.16 -7.09
CA LEU A 24 -7.07 -14.43 -7.46
C LEU A 24 -5.56 -14.26 -7.65
N ARG A 25 -5.13 -13.21 -8.37
CA ARG A 25 -3.71 -12.92 -8.56
C ARG A 25 -3.01 -12.61 -7.25
N PHE A 26 -3.65 -11.83 -6.38
CA PHE A 26 -3.15 -11.56 -5.03
C PHE A 26 -3.04 -12.84 -4.21
N GLY A 27 -4.06 -13.71 -4.22
CA GLY A 27 -4.05 -15.00 -3.52
C GLY A 27 -2.99 -15.96 -4.04
N LEU A 28 -2.85 -16.08 -5.37
CA LEU A 28 -1.79 -16.89 -5.99
C LEU A 28 -0.39 -16.35 -5.67
N TYR A 29 -0.21 -15.03 -5.71
CA TYR A 29 1.04 -14.39 -5.30
C TYR A 29 1.33 -14.65 -3.82
N PHE A 30 0.32 -14.49 -2.95
CA PHE A 30 0.43 -14.73 -1.52
C PHE A 30 0.79 -16.18 -1.19
N LEU A 31 0.22 -17.16 -1.91
CA LEU A 31 0.54 -18.58 -1.78
C LEU A 31 1.95 -18.92 -2.30
N LYS A 32 2.42 -18.21 -3.34
CA LYS A 32 3.76 -18.40 -3.91
C LYS A 32 4.85 -17.70 -3.07
N SER A 33 4.53 -16.58 -2.42
CA SER A 33 5.41 -15.92 -1.47
C SER A 33 5.29 -16.56 -0.08
N ASP A 34 6.24 -16.30 0.82
CA ASP A 34 6.10 -16.64 2.25
C ASP A 34 5.04 -15.76 2.97
N GLY A 35 4.04 -15.23 2.23
CA GLY A 35 2.98 -14.35 2.71
C GLY A 35 3.48 -13.09 3.44
N PHE A 36 3.05 -12.95 4.69
CA PHE A 36 3.53 -11.92 5.63
C PHE A 36 4.56 -12.48 6.62
N SER A 37 5.28 -13.57 6.29
CA SER A 37 6.30 -14.13 7.17
C SER A 37 7.30 -13.03 7.57
N GLY A 38 7.65 -13.04 8.85
CA GLY A 38 8.50 -12.01 9.44
C GLY A 38 7.85 -10.63 9.65
N LEU A 39 6.55 -10.46 9.37
CA LEU A 39 5.81 -9.23 9.67
C LEU A 39 4.63 -9.53 10.60
N SER A 40 4.45 -8.68 11.61
CA SER A 40 3.26 -8.68 12.44
C SER A 40 2.04 -8.32 11.60
N MET A 41 0.92 -9.01 11.84
CA MET A 41 -0.38 -8.72 11.22
C MET A 41 -0.87 -7.29 11.46
N LEU A 42 -0.33 -6.59 12.47
CA LEU A 42 -0.63 -5.18 12.72
C LEU A 42 -0.29 -4.30 11.50
N LEU A 43 0.85 -4.51 10.85
CA LEU A 43 1.31 -3.69 9.71
C LEU A 43 0.35 -3.74 8.51
N PRO A 44 -0.01 -4.92 7.96
CA PRO A 44 -0.97 -5.00 6.87
C PRO A 44 -2.36 -4.54 7.29
N VAL A 45 -2.77 -4.74 8.55
CA VAL A 45 -4.06 -4.23 9.07
C VAL A 45 -4.08 -2.70 9.09
N LEU A 46 -3.00 -2.05 9.51
CA LEU A 46 -2.90 -0.58 9.50
C LEU A 46 -2.93 -0.02 8.07
N LEU A 47 -2.22 -0.65 7.12
CA LEU A 47 -2.28 -0.25 5.71
C LEU A 47 -3.67 -0.45 5.11
N LEU A 48 -4.33 -1.57 5.40
CA LEU A 48 -5.70 -1.82 4.97
C LEU A 48 -6.66 -0.79 5.56
N GLY A 49 -6.53 -0.50 6.86
CA GLY A 49 -7.31 0.54 7.55
C GLY A 49 -7.14 1.92 6.93
N PHE A 50 -5.91 2.28 6.55
CA PHE A 50 -5.62 3.51 5.80
C PHE A 50 -6.36 3.55 4.46
N LEU A 51 -6.24 2.49 3.64
CA LEU A 51 -6.88 2.43 2.32
C LEU A 51 -8.41 2.48 2.40
N LEU A 52 -9.02 1.72 3.33
CA LEU A 52 -10.46 1.72 3.54
C LEU A 52 -10.96 3.09 4.02
N SER A 53 -10.21 3.73 4.92
CA SER A 53 -10.56 5.06 5.42
C SER A 53 -10.44 6.15 4.34
N ALA A 54 -9.41 6.07 3.48
CA ALA A 54 -9.26 6.96 2.34
C ALA A 54 -10.41 6.79 1.32
N LEU A 55 -10.81 5.55 1.03
CA LEU A 55 -11.95 5.25 0.18
C LEU A 55 -13.27 5.76 0.79
N CYS A 56 -13.48 5.53 2.08
CA CYS A 56 -14.66 5.99 2.80
C CYS A 56 -14.77 7.52 2.80
N THR A 57 -13.64 8.22 2.99
CA THR A 57 -13.55 9.68 2.89
C THR A 57 -13.99 10.17 1.51
N SER A 58 -13.42 9.59 0.46
CA SER A 58 -13.72 9.94 -0.94
C SER A 58 -15.20 9.69 -1.27
N ALA A 59 -15.72 8.53 -0.89
CA ALA A 59 -17.13 8.18 -1.08
C ALA A 59 -18.09 9.10 -0.30
N SER A 60 -17.75 9.45 0.94
CA SER A 60 -18.58 10.32 1.78
C SER A 60 -18.68 11.74 1.20
N PHE A 61 -17.56 12.31 0.74
CA PHE A 61 -17.58 13.63 0.11
C PHE A 61 -18.23 13.61 -1.27
N ALA A 62 -18.01 12.58 -2.07
CA ALA A 62 -18.73 12.42 -3.34
C ALA A 62 -20.25 12.30 -3.12
N ALA A 63 -20.69 11.54 -2.11
CA ALA A 63 -22.10 11.43 -1.74
C ALA A 63 -22.68 12.77 -1.24
N TRP A 64 -21.89 13.54 -0.48
CA TRP A 64 -22.27 14.88 -0.06
C TRP A 64 -22.44 15.83 -1.26
N VAL A 65 -21.47 15.86 -2.17
CA VAL A 65 -21.52 16.70 -3.39
C VAL A 65 -22.70 16.30 -4.28
N TYR A 66 -22.93 15.00 -4.46
CA TYR A 66 -24.09 14.50 -5.21
C TYR A 66 -25.41 15.09 -4.66
N GLN A 67 -25.57 15.09 -3.35
CA GLN A 67 -26.78 15.60 -2.72
C GLN A 67 -26.89 17.12 -2.81
N ASP A 68 -25.77 17.84 -2.69
CA ASP A 68 -25.74 19.30 -2.86
C ASP A 68 -26.03 19.75 -4.30
N CYS A 69 -25.44 19.08 -5.30
CA CYS A 69 -25.73 19.29 -6.73
C CYS A 69 -27.20 19.07 -7.06
N LYS A 70 -27.80 17.99 -6.54
CA LYS A 70 -29.21 17.68 -6.77
C LYS A 70 -30.14 18.79 -6.29
N ARG A 71 -29.79 19.50 -5.21
CA ARG A 71 -30.55 20.66 -4.71
C ARG A 71 -30.37 21.90 -5.58
N ARG A 72 -29.26 22.01 -6.29
CA ARG A 72 -28.93 23.15 -7.17
C ARG A 72 -29.40 22.96 -8.61
N GLY A 73 -29.84 21.75 -8.97
CA GLY A 73 -30.33 21.43 -10.31
C GLY A 73 -29.23 21.28 -11.35
N GLU A 74 -27.99 21.03 -10.90
CA GLU A 74 -26.85 20.64 -11.75
C GLU A 74 -26.81 19.12 -11.93
N ASP A 75 -25.95 18.61 -12.83
CA ASP A 75 -25.71 17.17 -12.98
C ASP A 75 -25.00 16.59 -11.74
N PRO A 76 -25.68 15.82 -10.89
CA PRO A 76 -25.10 15.34 -9.64
C PRO A 76 -24.09 14.21 -9.84
N ALA A 77 -24.28 13.39 -10.89
CA ALA A 77 -23.43 12.24 -11.14
C ALA A 77 -22.06 12.70 -11.63
N LEU A 78 -22.04 13.69 -12.53
CA LEU A 78 -20.79 14.26 -13.05
C LEU A 78 -19.92 14.83 -11.92
N TRP A 79 -20.48 15.67 -11.06
CA TRP A 79 -19.72 16.28 -9.96
C TRP A 79 -19.28 15.28 -8.89
N ALA A 80 -20.09 14.26 -8.58
CA ALA A 80 -19.70 13.20 -7.67
C ALA A 80 -18.53 12.38 -8.22
N ILE A 81 -18.54 12.05 -9.53
CA ILE A 81 -17.43 11.35 -10.19
C ILE A 81 -16.16 12.20 -10.18
N VAL A 82 -16.27 13.50 -10.49
CA VAL A 82 -15.12 14.42 -10.45
C VAL A 82 -14.50 14.44 -9.05
N VAL A 83 -15.30 14.53 -7.99
CA VAL A 83 -14.81 14.58 -6.61
C VAL A 83 -14.24 13.26 -6.14
N PHE A 84 -14.81 12.13 -6.59
CA PHE A 84 -14.32 10.80 -6.24
C PHE A 84 -13.03 10.44 -6.98
N ALA A 85 -12.90 10.84 -8.25
CA ALA A 85 -11.73 10.56 -9.08
C ALA A 85 -10.57 11.53 -8.81
N ALA A 86 -10.88 12.80 -8.49
CA ALA A 86 -9.91 13.71 -7.91
C ALA A 86 -9.57 13.28 -6.48
N THR A 87 -8.50 13.82 -5.92
CA THR A 87 -8.32 13.74 -4.47
C THR A 87 -9.47 14.48 -3.80
N PRO A 88 -10.01 14.00 -2.65
CA PRO A 88 -11.23 14.57 -2.08
C PRO A 88 -11.14 16.08 -1.85
N PHE A 89 -9.96 16.59 -1.47
CA PHE A 89 -9.72 18.02 -1.26
C PHE A 89 -9.73 18.82 -2.58
N ILE A 90 -9.03 18.35 -3.61
CA ILE A 90 -8.99 19.02 -4.91
C ILE A 90 -10.37 18.98 -5.55
N GLY A 91 -11.04 17.83 -5.49
CA GLY A 91 -12.40 17.65 -6.00
C GLY A 91 -13.40 18.61 -5.34
N LEU A 92 -13.38 18.70 -4.01
CA LEU A 92 -14.22 19.64 -3.26
C LEU A 92 -13.89 21.09 -3.60
N LEU A 93 -12.61 21.44 -3.73
CA LEU A 93 -12.19 22.80 -4.09
C LEU A 93 -12.76 23.21 -5.45
N ILE A 94 -12.58 22.37 -6.48
CA ILE A 94 -13.11 22.61 -7.82
C ILE A 94 -14.64 22.71 -7.78
N TYR A 95 -15.29 21.82 -7.02
CA TYR A 95 -16.74 21.86 -6.84
C TYR A 95 -17.19 23.20 -6.27
N PHE A 96 -16.56 23.68 -5.18
CA PHE A 96 -16.92 24.94 -4.55
C PHE A 96 -16.70 26.15 -5.45
N LEU A 97 -15.68 26.14 -6.31
CA LEU A 97 -15.42 27.21 -7.27
C LEU A 97 -16.50 27.29 -8.37
N HIS A 98 -17.02 26.15 -8.81
CA HIS A 98 -18.07 26.11 -9.84
C HIS A 98 -19.50 26.24 -9.27
N ARG A 99 -19.69 25.88 -8.00
CA ARG A 99 -21.00 25.71 -7.35
C ARG A 99 -21.97 26.86 -7.63
N SER A 100 -23.02 26.60 -8.42
CA SER A 100 -24.03 27.62 -8.75
C SER A 100 -24.95 27.93 -7.57
N GLU A 101 -25.51 29.14 -7.49
CA GLU A 101 -26.47 29.50 -6.45
C GLU A 101 -27.79 28.71 -6.56
N ILE A 102 -28.46 28.47 -5.43
CA ILE A 102 -29.79 27.85 -5.43
C ILE A 102 -30.78 28.83 -6.07
N LYS A 103 -31.52 28.34 -7.07
CA LYS A 103 -32.50 29.13 -7.83
C LYS A 103 -33.94 28.78 -7.42
N THR A 104 -34.81 29.77 -7.39
CA THR A 104 -36.26 29.65 -7.22
C THR A 104 -37.00 30.25 -8.42
N ILE A 105 -38.29 29.96 -8.55
CA ILE A 105 -39.13 30.45 -9.65
C ILE A 105 -39.85 31.72 -9.19
N CYS A 106 -39.76 32.80 -9.97
CA CYS A 106 -40.50 34.02 -9.73
C CYS A 106 -42.01 33.77 -9.90
N PRO A 107 -42.86 34.09 -8.90
CA PRO A 107 -44.30 33.82 -8.98
C PRO A 107 -45.03 34.70 -10.00
N ALA A 108 -44.48 35.86 -10.36
CA ALA A 108 -45.11 36.80 -11.29
C ALA A 108 -44.81 36.48 -12.76
N CYS A 109 -43.57 36.09 -13.08
CA CYS A 109 -43.12 35.93 -14.47
C CYS A 109 -42.53 34.56 -14.81
N GLY A 110 -42.40 33.65 -13.83
CA GLY A 110 -41.85 32.31 -14.04
C GLY A 110 -40.32 32.24 -14.23
N GLN A 111 -39.60 33.36 -14.18
CA GLN A 111 -38.14 33.38 -14.34
C GLN A 111 -37.44 32.68 -13.16
N ARG A 112 -36.41 31.88 -13.45
CA ARG A 112 -35.53 31.31 -12.41
C ARG A 112 -34.56 32.37 -11.91
N ILE A 113 -34.69 32.74 -10.63
CA ILE A 113 -33.87 33.76 -9.98
C ILE A 113 -33.17 33.18 -8.75
N SER A 114 -32.08 33.81 -8.29
CA SER A 114 -31.42 33.40 -7.05
C SER A 114 -32.38 33.49 -5.85
N VAL A 115 -32.36 32.51 -4.95
CA VAL A 115 -33.11 32.55 -3.69
C VAL A 115 -32.70 33.75 -2.81
N ARG A 116 -31.50 34.30 -3.03
CA ARG A 116 -30.99 35.46 -2.29
C ARG A 116 -31.48 36.80 -2.85
N ALA A 117 -32.01 36.82 -4.08
CA ALA A 117 -32.44 38.04 -4.75
C ALA A 117 -33.67 38.66 -4.06
N ASN A 118 -33.60 39.95 -3.74
CA ASN A 118 -34.72 40.71 -3.17
C ASN A 118 -35.80 41.04 -4.22
N TYR A 119 -35.39 41.18 -5.48
CA TYR A 119 -36.24 41.54 -6.60
C TYR A 119 -35.97 40.60 -7.76
N CYS A 120 -36.99 40.33 -8.58
CA CYS A 120 -36.79 39.58 -9.81
C CYS A 120 -36.00 40.41 -10.83
N GLU A 121 -34.87 39.87 -11.32
CA GLU A 121 -34.02 40.47 -12.34
C GLU A 121 -34.71 40.72 -13.69
N LYS A 122 -35.87 40.09 -13.93
CA LYS A 122 -36.64 40.21 -15.18
C LYS A 122 -37.84 41.15 -15.05
N CYS A 123 -38.69 40.95 -14.04
CA CYS A 123 -39.96 41.68 -13.92
C CYS A 123 -40.01 42.69 -12.76
N GLY A 124 -38.93 42.83 -11.99
CA GLY A 124 -38.83 43.78 -10.87
C GLY A 124 -39.71 43.46 -9.66
N THR A 125 -40.50 42.38 -9.69
CA THR A 125 -41.38 42.00 -8.58
C THR A 125 -40.55 41.69 -7.34
N TYR A 126 -40.93 42.28 -6.20
CA TYR A 126 -40.33 42.01 -4.90
C TYR A 126 -40.59 40.56 -4.48
N MET A 127 -39.53 39.88 -4.07
CA MET A 127 -39.60 38.51 -3.58
C MET A 127 -39.81 38.53 -2.07
N LYS A 128 -41.00 38.09 -1.60
CA LYS A 128 -41.22 37.85 -0.18
C LYS A 128 -40.23 36.79 0.31
N LYS A 129 -39.23 37.21 1.08
CA LYS A 129 -38.34 36.32 1.82
C LYS A 129 -39.13 35.76 2.99
N GLU A 130 -39.46 34.47 2.99
CA GLU A 130 -39.88 33.81 4.23
C GLU A 130 -38.65 33.71 5.15
N GLU A 131 -38.45 34.75 5.98
CA GLU A 131 -37.31 34.88 6.90
C GLU A 131 -37.18 33.69 7.86
N ASN A 132 -38.29 32.98 8.13
CA ASN A 132 -38.33 31.85 9.07
C ASN A 132 -38.05 30.47 8.44
N ASN A 133 -38.08 30.33 7.10
CA ASN A 133 -37.86 29.04 6.43
C ASN A 133 -36.50 28.91 5.73
N ILE A 134 -35.79 30.03 5.49
CA ILE A 134 -34.48 30.01 4.81
C ILE A 134 -33.38 29.45 5.74
N MET A 135 -33.49 29.68 7.06
CA MET A 135 -32.57 29.11 8.06
C MET A 135 -33.08 27.78 8.66
N GLY A 136 -34.40 27.59 8.80
CA GLY A 136 -35.00 26.40 9.41
C GLY A 136 -34.97 25.13 8.56
N LYS A 137 -34.97 25.23 7.22
CA LYS A 137 -34.89 24.07 6.29
C LYS A 137 -33.48 23.76 5.76
N GLN A 138 -32.48 24.54 6.16
CA GLN A 138 -31.06 24.18 5.98
C GLN A 138 -30.57 23.16 7.03
N GLY A 139 -31.48 22.63 7.85
CA GLY A 139 -31.20 21.58 8.81
C GLY A 139 -30.49 20.39 8.17
N THR A 140 -29.24 20.17 8.59
CA THR A 140 -28.67 18.91 9.11
C THR A 140 -28.72 17.63 8.26
N TYR A 141 -29.36 17.63 7.10
CA TYR A 141 -29.70 16.38 6.39
C TYR A 141 -28.50 15.73 5.68
N HIS A 142 -27.42 16.49 5.44
CA HIS A 142 -26.18 15.98 4.81
C HIS A 142 -24.95 16.10 5.71
N LEU A 143 -25.13 16.58 6.96
CA LEU A 143 -24.05 16.67 7.94
C LEU A 143 -23.47 15.29 8.25
N LYS A 144 -24.29 14.24 8.16
CA LYS A 144 -23.86 12.84 8.34
C LYS A 144 -22.68 12.48 7.42
N PHE A 145 -22.75 12.83 6.14
CA PHE A 145 -21.66 12.54 5.19
C PHE A 145 -20.39 13.34 5.49
N ILE A 146 -20.54 14.59 5.94
CA ILE A 146 -19.40 15.41 6.39
C ILE A 146 -18.77 14.79 7.64
N ILE A 147 -19.58 14.43 8.65
CA ILE A 147 -19.11 13.79 9.90
C ILE A 147 -18.42 12.47 9.57
N THR A 148 -19.02 11.60 8.74
CA THR A 148 -18.42 10.34 8.31
C THR A 148 -17.10 10.58 7.59
N GLY A 149 -17.02 11.58 6.71
CA GLY A 149 -15.77 11.97 6.05
C GLY A 149 -14.69 12.41 7.04
N ILE A 150 -15.03 13.26 8.01
CA ILE A 150 -14.10 13.74 9.05
C ILE A 150 -13.60 12.59 9.93
N VAL A 151 -14.50 11.72 10.39
CA VAL A 151 -14.14 10.54 11.20
C VAL A 151 -13.23 9.60 10.39
N SER A 152 -13.52 9.42 9.10
CA SER A 152 -12.69 8.61 8.21
C SER A 152 -11.30 9.22 8.00
N ILE A 153 -11.18 10.55 7.89
CA ILE A 153 -9.88 11.23 7.83
C ILE A 153 -9.11 11.01 9.13
N ALA A 154 -9.75 11.16 10.29
CA ALA A 154 -9.09 10.94 11.58
C ALA A 154 -8.57 9.49 11.69
N LEU A 155 -9.37 8.50 11.30
CA LEU A 155 -8.96 7.10 11.28
C LEU A 155 -7.81 6.85 10.31
N MET A 156 -7.88 7.44 9.11
CA MET A 156 -6.81 7.36 8.11
C MET A 156 -5.48 7.87 8.67
N LEU A 157 -5.49 9.01 9.38
CA LEU A 157 -4.30 9.57 10.01
C LEU A 157 -3.75 8.67 11.13
N VAL A 158 -4.62 8.13 11.99
CA VAL A 158 -4.22 7.19 13.05
C VAL A 158 -3.57 5.93 12.47
N CYS A 159 -4.17 5.34 11.43
CA CYS A 159 -3.62 4.17 10.75
C CYS A 159 -2.26 4.47 10.12
N LEU A 160 -2.13 5.61 9.43
CA LEU A 160 -0.89 6.02 8.78
C LEU A 160 0.22 6.27 9.81
N THR A 161 -0.07 7.04 10.86
CA THR A 161 0.91 7.32 11.93
C THR A 161 1.30 6.04 12.65
N GLY A 162 0.35 5.16 12.97
CA GLY A 162 0.63 3.86 13.57
C GLY A 162 1.53 2.99 12.70
N PHE A 163 1.29 2.98 11.38
CA PHE A 163 2.11 2.24 10.42
C PHE A 163 3.53 2.81 10.39
N ILE A 164 3.68 4.13 10.25
CA ILE A 164 4.98 4.80 10.19
C ILE A 164 5.78 4.54 11.47
N VAL A 165 5.17 4.69 12.64
CA VAL A 165 5.84 4.44 13.93
C VAL A 165 6.28 2.99 14.03
N SER A 166 5.42 2.03 13.67
CA SER A 166 5.77 0.60 13.71
C SER A 166 6.92 0.27 12.75
N ALA A 167 6.88 0.82 11.53
CA ALA A 167 7.92 0.61 10.53
C ALA A 167 9.27 1.21 10.96
N VAL A 168 9.28 2.43 11.50
CA VAL A 168 10.52 3.11 11.92
C VAL A 168 11.12 2.48 13.17
N THR A 169 10.29 2.06 14.12
CA THR A 169 10.77 1.42 15.37
C THR A 169 11.14 -0.05 15.18
N GLY A 170 10.85 -0.64 14.01
CA GLY A 170 10.99 -2.07 13.78
C GLY A 170 9.99 -2.93 14.58
N ASN A 171 8.99 -2.30 15.21
CA ASN A 171 8.02 -3.03 16.00
C ASN A 171 7.13 -3.90 15.09
N GLY A 172 7.15 -5.22 15.34
CA GLY A 172 6.47 -6.18 14.50
C GLY A 172 7.18 -6.50 13.19
N ILE A 173 8.48 -6.21 13.08
CA ILE A 173 9.34 -6.62 11.96
C ILE A 173 10.36 -7.62 12.50
N ASN A 174 10.41 -8.81 11.90
CA ASN A 174 11.37 -9.84 12.26
C ASN A 174 12.75 -9.48 11.69
N THR A 175 13.63 -9.06 12.57
CA THR A 175 15.05 -8.79 12.28
C THR A 175 15.95 -9.91 12.80
N ASN A 176 15.39 -10.97 13.37
CA ASN A 176 16.17 -12.04 13.99
C ASN A 176 16.77 -12.96 12.93
N ILE A 177 18.09 -12.89 12.75
CA ILE A 177 18.83 -13.61 11.72
C ILE A 177 18.81 -15.14 11.86
N ILE A 178 18.47 -15.69 13.02
CA ILE A 178 18.35 -17.14 13.20
C ILE A 178 16.90 -17.63 13.10
N SER A 179 15.94 -16.73 12.84
CA SER A 179 14.53 -17.10 12.75
C SER A 179 14.24 -17.93 11.50
N ASN A 180 13.39 -18.95 11.62
CA ASN A 180 12.91 -19.72 10.47
C ASN A 180 11.90 -18.92 9.59
N ASP A 181 11.41 -17.79 10.09
CA ASP A 181 10.63 -16.83 9.32
C ASP A 181 11.51 -15.92 8.48
N GLN A 182 10.91 -15.29 7.47
CA GLN A 182 11.58 -14.29 6.65
C GLN A 182 12.14 -13.15 7.52
N VAL A 183 13.36 -12.70 7.20
CA VAL A 183 14.00 -11.57 7.86
C VAL A 183 13.87 -10.32 7.02
N TRP A 184 13.56 -9.21 7.68
CA TRP A 184 13.38 -7.90 7.06
C TRP A 184 14.43 -6.91 7.55
N ASN A 185 14.89 -6.04 6.65
CA ASN A 185 15.90 -5.04 6.95
C ASN A 185 15.29 -3.67 7.20
N LEU A 186 15.82 -2.97 8.20
CA LEU A 186 15.55 -1.54 8.42
C LEU A 186 16.54 -0.63 7.67
N GLY A 187 17.66 -1.20 7.22
CA GLY A 187 18.71 -0.52 6.47
C GLY A 187 18.53 -0.60 4.95
N ALA A 188 19.46 0.01 4.23
CA ALA A 188 19.50 0.01 2.78
C ALA A 188 20.75 -0.71 2.25
N ILE A 189 20.65 -1.22 1.02
CA ILE A 189 21.77 -1.82 0.29
C ILE A 189 21.92 -1.12 -1.06
N SER A 190 23.17 -0.81 -1.41
CA SER A 190 23.58 -0.30 -2.72
C SER A 190 23.95 -1.49 -3.60
N MET A 191 22.96 -2.02 -4.32
CA MET A 191 23.09 -3.21 -5.16
C MET A 191 23.54 -2.84 -6.57
N ASN A 192 24.51 -3.57 -7.13
CA ASN A 192 24.76 -3.58 -8.57
C ASN A 192 23.82 -4.59 -9.24
N TYR A 193 23.80 -5.83 -8.76
CA TYR A 193 22.95 -6.90 -9.28
C TYR A 193 22.67 -7.99 -8.22
N SER A 194 21.53 -8.66 -8.35
CA SER A 194 21.18 -9.85 -7.58
C SER A 194 20.33 -10.76 -8.44
N ALA A 195 20.68 -12.05 -8.52
CA ALA A 195 19.84 -13.05 -9.15
C ALA A 195 20.04 -14.43 -8.57
N TYR A 196 18.99 -15.23 -8.74
CA TYR A 196 18.98 -16.65 -8.47
C TYR A 196 18.48 -17.34 -9.73
N MET A 197 19.38 -17.99 -10.47
CA MET A 197 19.09 -18.72 -11.70
C MET A 197 19.92 -20.00 -11.72
N ASP A 198 19.32 -21.08 -12.24
CA ASP A 198 19.97 -22.39 -12.35
C ASP A 198 20.55 -22.87 -11.01
N ASP A 199 19.79 -22.66 -9.92
CA ASP A 199 20.17 -22.96 -8.53
C ASP A 199 21.43 -22.25 -8.01
N VAL A 200 21.94 -21.26 -8.75
CA VAL A 200 23.06 -20.40 -8.33
C VAL A 200 22.58 -19.02 -7.92
N TRP A 201 22.94 -18.62 -6.70
CA TRP A 201 22.68 -17.30 -6.16
C TRP A 201 23.88 -16.39 -6.36
N LYS A 202 23.70 -15.40 -7.24
CA LYS A 202 24.69 -14.36 -7.53
C LYS A 202 24.30 -13.04 -6.88
N LEU A 203 25.26 -12.42 -6.22
CA LEU A 203 25.10 -11.11 -5.57
C LEU A 203 26.29 -10.23 -5.92
N ASP A 204 26.03 -8.97 -6.27
CA ASP A 204 27.04 -7.93 -6.44
C ASP A 204 26.50 -6.63 -5.81
N PHE A 205 27.16 -6.16 -4.76
CA PHE A 205 26.78 -4.93 -4.06
C PHE A 205 27.99 -4.06 -3.70
N ARG A 206 27.78 -2.75 -3.67
CA ARG A 206 28.82 -1.76 -3.33
C ARG A 206 28.95 -1.57 -1.83
N SER A 207 27.83 -1.47 -1.12
CA SER A 207 27.78 -1.28 0.33
C SER A 207 26.39 -1.57 0.87
N ALA A 208 26.27 -1.82 2.17
CA ALA A 208 24.99 -1.91 2.87
C ALA A 208 25.07 -1.22 4.25
N SER A 209 23.90 -0.91 4.82
CA SER A 209 23.80 -0.59 6.25
C SER A 209 24.34 -1.73 7.10
N GLU A 210 24.85 -1.41 8.28
CA GLU A 210 25.35 -2.41 9.23
C GLU A 210 24.23 -3.36 9.66
N GLY A 211 24.54 -4.66 9.73
CA GLY A 211 23.57 -5.72 10.04
C GLY A 211 22.59 -6.05 8.92
N PHE A 212 22.77 -5.51 7.71
CA PHE A 212 21.86 -5.82 6.60
C PHE A 212 21.96 -7.30 6.21
N VAL A 213 20.82 -7.98 6.11
CA VAL A 213 20.71 -9.40 5.78
C VAL A 213 20.12 -9.57 4.40
N LYS A 214 20.85 -10.19 3.48
CA LYS A 214 20.28 -10.68 2.22
C LYS A 214 19.96 -12.16 2.35
N GLU A 215 18.75 -12.56 2.01
CA GLU A 215 18.27 -13.94 2.14
C GLU A 215 17.91 -14.52 0.78
N GLN A 216 18.21 -15.81 0.60
CA GLN A 216 17.78 -16.64 -0.52
C GLN A 216 17.32 -18.01 0.00
N ASN A 217 16.19 -18.50 -0.50
CA ASN A 217 15.73 -19.85 -0.25
C ASN A 217 16.39 -20.79 -1.27
N MET A 218 16.99 -21.89 -0.79
CA MET A 218 17.56 -22.96 -1.61
C MET A 218 16.95 -24.30 -1.20
N THR A 219 17.20 -25.36 -1.98
CA THR A 219 16.65 -26.70 -1.73
C THR A 219 17.79 -27.71 -1.57
N ILE A 220 17.74 -28.48 -0.50
CA ILE A 220 18.60 -29.64 -0.25
C ILE A 220 17.86 -30.88 -0.76
N ALA A 221 18.41 -31.56 -1.75
CA ALA A 221 17.87 -32.81 -2.27
C ALA A 221 18.37 -34.01 -1.45
N ASP A 222 19.64 -34.00 -1.05
CA ASP A 222 20.28 -35.05 -0.25
C ASP A 222 21.31 -34.47 0.73
N ALA A 223 20.90 -34.24 1.97
CA ALA A 223 21.71 -33.62 3.01
C ALA A 223 22.98 -34.40 3.34
N ASP A 224 22.99 -35.73 3.15
CA ASP A 224 24.12 -36.58 3.51
C ASP A 224 25.28 -36.48 2.51
N THR A 225 25.00 -36.06 1.27
CA THR A 225 25.99 -36.01 0.18
C THR A 225 26.27 -34.60 -0.34
N GLN A 226 25.29 -33.68 -0.23
CA GLN A 226 25.41 -32.36 -0.79
C GLN A 226 26.22 -31.39 0.08
N LEU A 227 26.89 -30.46 -0.60
CA LEU A 227 27.70 -29.40 -0.02
C LEU A 227 27.12 -28.06 -0.44
N LEU A 228 27.14 -27.09 0.46
CA LEU A 228 26.98 -25.69 0.07
C LEU A 228 28.34 -25.13 -0.33
N TYR A 229 28.39 -24.60 -1.55
CA TYR A 229 29.55 -23.92 -2.09
C TYR A 229 29.30 -22.41 -2.07
N ALA A 230 30.28 -21.63 -1.60
CA ALA A 230 30.23 -20.18 -1.61
C ALA A 230 31.58 -19.58 -2.02
N ASP A 231 31.63 -19.02 -3.22
CA ASP A 231 32.75 -18.19 -3.68
C ASP A 231 32.38 -16.72 -3.46
N ILE A 232 33.10 -16.06 -2.55
CA ILE A 232 32.79 -14.72 -2.08
C ILE A 232 34.07 -13.90 -2.01
N SER A 233 34.04 -12.73 -2.64
CA SER A 233 35.16 -11.79 -2.64
C SER A 233 34.68 -10.41 -2.19
N CYS A 234 35.33 -9.86 -1.15
CA CYS A 234 35.11 -8.50 -0.66
C CYS A 234 36.21 -7.57 -1.21
N GLY A 235 35.85 -6.55 -1.99
CA GLY A 235 36.84 -5.61 -2.53
C GLY A 235 37.45 -4.68 -1.47
N SER A 236 36.71 -4.35 -0.41
CA SER A 236 37.23 -3.58 0.74
C SER A 236 36.60 -4.05 2.04
N VAL A 237 37.45 -4.33 3.02
CA VAL A 237 37.08 -4.77 4.37
C VAL A 237 37.67 -3.77 5.36
N PRO A 238 36.90 -2.74 5.78
CA PRO A 238 37.30 -1.82 6.84
C PRO A 238 37.58 -2.56 8.17
N ASP A 239 38.32 -1.93 9.09
CA ASP A 239 38.59 -2.50 10.41
C ASP A 239 37.28 -2.82 11.16
N GLY A 240 37.16 -4.05 11.64
CA GLY A 240 35.96 -4.55 12.32
C GLY A 240 34.80 -4.93 11.40
N ALA A 241 34.94 -4.77 10.08
CA ALA A 241 33.93 -5.21 9.14
C ALA A 241 33.90 -6.73 9.02
N THR A 242 32.69 -7.29 8.92
CA THR A 242 32.46 -8.73 8.75
C THR A 242 31.39 -9.01 7.72
N LEU A 243 31.50 -10.16 7.08
CA LEU A 243 30.47 -10.77 6.26
C LEU A 243 30.23 -12.19 6.78
N VAL A 244 29.01 -12.47 7.24
CA VAL A 244 28.68 -13.75 7.86
C VAL A 244 27.62 -14.45 7.02
N LEU A 245 27.93 -15.67 6.58
CA LEU A 245 26.99 -16.56 5.91
C LEU A 245 26.23 -17.37 6.96
N TRP A 246 24.91 -17.39 6.89
CA TRP A 246 24.05 -18.15 7.78
C TRP A 246 23.22 -19.17 7.00
N LEU A 247 23.09 -20.36 7.58
CA LEU A 247 22.25 -21.44 7.12
C LEU A 247 21.20 -21.69 8.20
N VAL A 248 19.92 -21.52 7.86
CA VAL A 248 18.82 -21.62 8.81
C VAL A 248 17.73 -22.55 8.27
N GLN A 249 17.38 -23.56 9.07
CA GLN A 249 16.29 -24.49 8.80
C GLN A 249 15.67 -24.96 10.12
N GLY A 250 14.39 -24.64 10.33
CA GLY A 250 13.72 -24.97 11.58
C GLY A 250 14.43 -24.32 12.78
N ASP A 251 14.84 -25.13 13.74
CA ASP A 251 15.57 -24.70 14.94
C ASP A 251 17.10 -24.74 14.76
N VAL A 252 17.59 -25.24 13.62
CA VAL A 252 19.02 -25.33 13.31
C VAL A 252 19.47 -24.06 12.61
N ALA A 253 20.45 -23.38 13.21
CA ALA A 253 21.11 -22.22 12.62
C ALA A 253 22.64 -22.37 12.73
N LYS A 254 23.34 -22.24 11.60
CA LYS A 254 24.80 -22.26 11.51
C LYS A 254 25.31 -20.98 10.87
N SER A 255 26.47 -20.51 11.31
CA SER A 255 27.10 -19.30 10.81
C SER A 255 28.56 -19.54 10.47
N MET A 256 29.02 -18.95 9.37
CA MET A 256 30.40 -18.99 8.92
C MET A 256 30.87 -17.58 8.60
N ASP A 257 32.04 -17.20 9.10
CA ASP A 257 32.69 -15.95 8.68
C ASP A 257 33.27 -16.15 7.28
N VAL A 258 32.76 -15.38 6.32
CA VAL A 258 33.13 -15.41 4.90
C VAL A 258 33.75 -14.09 4.46
N THR A 259 34.26 -13.30 5.40
CA THR A 259 34.81 -11.97 5.13
C THR A 259 36.05 -12.03 4.23
N ASN A 260 36.98 -12.93 4.53
CA ASN A 260 38.28 -13.06 3.86
C ASN A 260 38.58 -14.53 3.54
N LEU A 261 37.82 -15.11 2.59
CA LEU A 261 38.06 -16.46 2.11
C LEU A 261 39.31 -16.50 1.21
N SER A 262 40.24 -17.40 1.50
CA SER A 262 41.40 -17.67 0.62
C SER A 262 41.04 -18.61 -0.54
N GLU A 263 40.10 -19.52 -0.27
CA GLU A 263 39.52 -20.46 -1.20
C GLU A 263 38.00 -20.47 -0.99
N PRO A 264 37.21 -20.83 -2.02
CA PRO A 264 35.76 -20.96 -1.88
C PRO A 264 35.38 -21.86 -0.69
N LEU A 265 34.33 -21.45 0.02
CA LEU A 265 33.82 -22.23 1.16
C LEU A 265 33.05 -23.44 0.65
N GLU A 266 33.40 -24.61 1.16
CA GLU A 266 32.61 -25.84 1.04
C GLU A 266 32.10 -26.24 2.43
N TYR A 267 30.78 -26.33 2.59
CA TYR A 267 30.15 -26.63 3.88
C TYR A 267 29.20 -27.84 3.77
N PRO A 268 29.42 -28.93 4.54
CA PRO A 268 28.57 -30.12 4.51
C PRO A 268 27.17 -29.83 5.07
N LEU A 269 26.15 -30.37 4.42
CA LEU A 269 24.75 -30.14 4.79
C LEU A 269 24.14 -31.25 5.64
N ASN A 270 24.94 -32.20 6.11
CA ASN A 270 24.52 -33.37 6.89
C ASN A 270 23.89 -33.04 8.26
N GLU A 271 24.03 -31.80 8.73
CA GLU A 271 23.35 -31.31 9.94
C GLU A 271 21.93 -30.78 9.66
N PHE A 272 21.50 -30.76 8.39
CA PHE A 272 20.21 -30.26 7.92
C PHE A 272 19.35 -31.40 7.35
N GLU A 273 18.06 -31.13 7.19
CA GLU A 273 17.11 -32.05 6.57
C GLU A 273 16.92 -31.73 5.07
N ASN A 274 16.53 -32.74 4.30
CA ASN A 274 16.13 -32.56 2.90
C ASN A 274 14.94 -31.59 2.81
N GLY A 275 15.01 -30.64 1.89
CA GLY A 275 13.99 -29.63 1.67
C GLY A 275 14.52 -28.20 1.67
N LYS A 276 13.65 -27.25 2.00
CA LYS A 276 13.95 -25.81 1.93
C LYS A 276 14.93 -25.42 3.04
N ILE A 277 15.97 -24.67 2.68
CA ILE A 277 16.91 -24.03 3.60
C ILE A 277 16.99 -22.53 3.30
N ARG A 278 17.11 -21.69 4.33
CA ARG A 278 17.36 -20.25 4.17
C ARG A 278 18.86 -19.99 4.24
N VAL A 279 19.41 -19.47 3.15
CA VAL A 279 20.80 -19.03 3.06
C VAL A 279 20.82 -17.52 3.17
N ARG A 280 21.58 -16.97 4.12
CA ARG A 280 21.59 -15.54 4.43
C ARG A 280 23.01 -14.97 4.49
N LEU A 281 23.22 -13.79 3.92
CA LEU A 281 24.43 -13.01 4.09
C LEU A 281 24.16 -11.81 5.00
N GLN A 282 24.79 -11.79 6.18
CA GLN A 282 24.81 -10.66 7.10
C GLN A 282 26.00 -9.76 6.78
N ILE A 283 25.72 -8.53 6.37
CA ILE A 283 26.70 -7.56 5.91
C ILE A 283 26.95 -6.54 7.02
N ASN A 284 28.18 -6.52 7.54
CA ASN A 284 28.62 -5.57 8.56
C ASN A 284 29.81 -4.78 8.01
N GLY A 285 29.56 -3.78 7.15
CA GLY A 285 30.56 -2.80 6.74
C GLY A 285 31.47 -3.17 5.56
N VAL A 286 31.45 -4.43 5.07
CA VAL A 286 32.18 -4.82 3.85
C VAL A 286 31.64 -4.09 2.61
N LYS A 287 32.50 -3.89 1.60
CA LYS A 287 32.19 -3.13 0.39
C LYS A 287 32.68 -3.81 -0.87
N ASN A 288 32.00 -3.51 -1.98
CA ASN A 288 32.27 -4.04 -3.32
C ASN A 288 32.39 -5.57 -3.28
N THR A 289 31.36 -6.21 -2.77
CA THR A 289 31.33 -7.66 -2.56
C THR A 289 30.60 -8.31 -3.73
N VAL A 290 31.22 -9.37 -4.25
CA VAL A 290 30.64 -10.27 -5.25
C VAL A 290 30.58 -11.67 -4.64
N SER A 291 29.47 -12.38 -4.84
CA SER A 291 29.31 -13.76 -4.38
C SER A 291 28.59 -14.62 -5.39
N GLU A 292 29.00 -15.88 -5.49
CA GLU A 292 28.28 -16.97 -6.13
C GLU A 292 28.11 -18.12 -5.12
N ILE A 293 26.86 -18.44 -4.79
CA ILE A 293 26.51 -19.42 -3.76
C ILE A 293 25.52 -20.43 -4.33
N TYR A 294 25.78 -21.72 -4.16
CA TYR A 294 24.92 -22.80 -4.65
C TYR A 294 25.07 -24.07 -3.80
N ILE A 295 24.16 -25.02 -3.99
CA ILE A 295 24.21 -26.34 -3.37
C ILE A 295 24.47 -27.36 -4.47
N GLN A 296 25.45 -28.25 -4.27
CA GLN A 296 25.79 -29.32 -5.19
C GLN A 296 25.78 -30.67 -4.48
#